data_AF-A0A950S011-F1
#
_entry.id   AF-A0A950S011-F1
#
_cell.length_a   1.000
_cell.length_b   1.000
_cell.length_c   1.000
_cell.angle_alpha   90.00
_cell.angle_beta   90.00
_cell.angle_gamma   90.00
#
_symmetry.space_group_name_H-M   'P 1'
#
loop_
_entity.id
_entity.type
_entity.pdbx_description
1 polymer ?
#
loop_
_entity_poly.entity_id
_entity_poly.type
_entity_poly.pdbx_seq_one_letter_code
_entity_poly.pdbx_strand_id
1 'polypeptide(L)'
;MTISVQWTGPELVPAANATRLEDYHLHYFLDEDATPYLNTSTLTPVPMGNPRIVHTANLQVPFEGVPAGSHTVTVMLSGSNHITVTPPLSAQVTFTAQ
;
A
#
# COMPACT_ATOMS: atom_id res chain seq x y z
N MET A 1 -15.79 4.65 -1.81
CA MET A 1 -15.08 5.13 -3.02
C MET A 1 -14.09 4.09 -3.49
N THR A 2 -13.52 4.23 -4.69
CA THR A 2 -12.51 3.29 -5.19
C THR A 2 -11.23 4.03 -5.57
N ILE A 3 -10.10 3.60 -5.01
CA ILE A 3 -8.77 4.06 -5.43
C ILE A 3 -8.26 3.09 -6.50
N SER A 4 -7.81 3.64 -7.62
CA SER A 4 -7.24 2.89 -8.73
C SER A 4 -5.79 3.34 -8.97
N VAL A 5 -4.89 2.38 -9.17
CA VAL A 5 -3.50 2.65 -9.55
C VAL A 5 -3.18 2.00 -10.89
N GLN A 6 -2.21 2.58 -11.60
CA GLN A 6 -1.61 1.97 -12.78
C GLN A 6 -0.31 1.28 -12.36
N TRP A 7 -0.10 0.06 -12.83
CA TRP A 7 1.08 -0.74 -12.48
C TRP A 7 1.77 -1.25 -13.74
N THR A 8 3.09 -1.06 -13.78
CA THR A 8 3.97 -1.64 -14.78
C THR A 8 5.12 -2.32 -14.05
N GLY A 9 5.18 -3.65 -14.14
CA GLY A 9 6.21 -4.45 -13.48
C GLY A 9 5.85 -5.94 -13.50
N PRO A 10 6.53 -6.77 -12.69
CA PRO A 10 6.15 -8.17 -12.51
C PRO A 10 4.71 -8.33 -12.01
N GLU A 11 4.19 -9.55 -12.13
CA GLU A 11 2.90 -9.90 -11.54
C GLU A 11 2.91 -9.66 -10.02
N LEU A 12 1.84 -9.04 -9.51
CA LEU A 12 1.66 -8.85 -8.07
C LEU A 12 1.01 -10.10 -7.47
N VAL A 13 1.51 -10.51 -6.31
CA VAL A 13 1.05 -11.72 -5.61
C VAL A 13 0.27 -11.28 -4.36
N PRO A 14 -0.96 -11.76 -4.12
CA PRO A 14 -1.67 -11.44 -2.89
C PRO A 14 -0.80 -11.71 -1.66
N ALA A 15 -0.76 -10.79 -0.69
CA ALA A 15 0.18 -10.89 0.44
C ALA A 15 0.10 -12.23 1.19
N ALA A 16 -1.10 -12.81 1.31
CA ALA A 16 -1.31 -14.13 1.93
C ALA A 16 -0.68 -15.31 1.18
N ASN A 17 -0.37 -15.14 -0.11
CA ASN A 17 0.21 -16.14 -1.00
C ASN A 17 1.68 -15.85 -1.36
N ALA A 18 2.24 -14.72 -0.92
CA ALA A 18 3.60 -14.32 -1.21
C ALA A 18 4.58 -15.18 -0.38
N THR A 19 5.41 -15.98 -1.05
CA THR A 19 6.32 -16.94 -0.39
C THR A 19 7.79 -16.69 -0.70
N ARG A 20 8.08 -16.07 -1.86
CA ARG A 20 9.41 -15.62 -2.24
C ARG A 20 9.58 -14.14 -1.91
N LEU A 21 10.81 -13.71 -1.65
CA LEU A 21 11.06 -12.31 -1.26
C LEU A 21 10.61 -11.32 -2.35
N GLU A 22 10.76 -11.71 -3.61
CA GLU A 22 10.36 -10.94 -4.80
C GLU A 22 8.88 -11.04 -5.17
N ASP A 23 8.06 -11.77 -4.39
CA ASP A 23 6.60 -11.77 -4.57
C ASP A 23 6.03 -10.43 -4.07
N TYR A 24 5.92 -9.47 -5.00
CA TYR A 24 5.53 -8.10 -4.68
C TYR A 24 4.02 -7.91 -4.50
N HIS A 25 3.66 -6.96 -3.66
CA HIS A 25 2.28 -6.50 -3.50
C HIS A 25 2.22 -5.04 -3.04
N LEU A 26 1.02 -4.49 -3.08
CA LEU A 26 0.74 -3.10 -2.74
C LEU A 26 0.18 -2.98 -1.33
N HIS A 27 0.55 -1.88 -0.68
CA HIS A 27 -0.04 -1.41 0.57
C HIS A 27 -0.73 -0.08 0.33
N TYR A 28 -2.01 0.02 0.67
CA TYR A 28 -2.77 1.26 0.61
C TYR A 28 -3.00 1.77 2.04
N PHE A 29 -2.46 2.93 2.37
CA PHE A 29 -2.55 3.59 3.67
C PHE A 29 -3.59 4.71 3.59
N LEU A 30 -4.76 4.51 4.22
CA LEU A 30 -5.79 5.56 4.33
C LEU A 30 -5.59 6.37 5.61
N ASP A 31 -5.21 7.63 5.46
CA ASP A 31 -4.93 8.57 6.56
C ASP A 31 -3.88 8.08 7.57
N GLU A 32 -2.99 7.19 7.14
CA GLU A 32 -1.86 6.69 7.92
C GLU A 32 -0.54 7.17 7.31
N ASP A 33 0.44 7.47 8.17
CA ASP A 33 1.77 7.89 7.72
C ASP A 33 2.58 6.70 7.20
N ALA A 34 2.85 6.70 5.89
CA ALA A 34 3.66 5.67 5.23
C ALA A 34 5.17 5.93 5.32
N THR A 35 5.60 7.13 5.73
CA THR A 35 7.01 7.56 5.72
C THR A 35 7.96 6.60 6.44
N PRO A 36 7.62 6.04 7.62
CA PRO A 36 8.51 5.10 8.31
C PRO A 36 8.81 3.82 7.51
N TYR A 37 7.90 3.38 6.64
CA TYR A 37 8.01 2.15 5.87
C TYR A 37 8.68 2.35 4.51
N LEU A 38 8.84 3.60 4.07
CA LEU A 38 9.51 3.98 2.82
C LEU A 38 11.02 4.22 3.00
N ASN A 39 11.53 4.18 4.24
CA ASN A 39 12.94 4.43 4.52
C ASN A 39 13.80 3.19 4.23
N THR A 40 14.56 3.18 3.14
CA THR A 40 15.47 2.06 2.80
C THR A 40 16.69 1.93 3.71
N SER A 41 17.00 2.94 4.53
CA SER A 41 18.06 2.84 5.55
C SER A 41 17.59 2.15 6.82
N THR A 42 16.29 1.93 7.00
CA THR A 42 15.70 1.26 8.15
C THR A 42 14.61 0.31 7.67
N LEU A 43 14.94 -0.98 7.60
CA LEU A 43 14.08 -2.02 7.05
C LEU A 43 12.87 -2.31 7.97
N THR A 44 11.88 -1.42 7.93
CA THR A 44 10.68 -1.49 8.75
C THR A 44 9.57 -2.17 7.97
N PRO A 45 9.05 -3.33 8.42
CA PRO A 45 7.90 -3.97 7.78
C PRO A 45 6.63 -3.17 8.03
N VAL A 46 5.75 -3.11 7.02
CA VAL A 46 4.39 -2.57 7.17
C VAL A 46 3.62 -3.41 8.22
N PRO A 47 2.95 -2.79 9.19
CA PRO A 47 2.26 -3.52 10.24
C PRO A 47 1.03 -4.25 9.72
N MET A 48 0.88 -5.49 10.14
CA MET A 48 -0.34 -6.27 9.91
C MET A 48 -1.43 -5.90 10.92
N GLY A 49 -2.69 -6.03 10.51
CA GLY A 49 -3.85 -5.87 11.38
C GLY A 49 -4.33 -4.43 11.61
N ASN A 50 -3.67 -3.42 11.03
CA ASN A 50 -4.21 -2.07 10.98
C ASN A 50 -5.35 -2.01 9.95
N PRO A 51 -6.61 -1.71 10.34
CA PRO A 51 -7.75 -1.68 9.42
C PRO A 51 -7.66 -0.58 8.35
N ARG A 52 -6.76 0.39 8.50
CA ARG A 52 -6.51 1.46 7.54
C ARG A 52 -5.40 1.16 6.54
N ILE A 53 -4.81 -0.03 6.62
CA ILE A 53 -3.75 -0.48 5.70
C ILE A 53 -4.22 -1.74 4.96
N VAL A 54 -4.47 -1.59 3.66
CA VAL A 54 -4.89 -2.71 2.81
C VAL A 54 -3.66 -3.35 2.16
N HIS A 55 -3.51 -4.66 2.35
CA HIS A 55 -2.45 -5.48 1.74
C HIS A 55 -3.03 -6.25 0.56
N THR A 56 -2.62 -5.96 -0.68
CA THR A 56 -3.28 -6.56 -1.84
C THR A 56 -2.42 -6.56 -3.10
N ALA A 57 -2.73 -7.47 -4.02
CA ALA A 57 -2.26 -7.42 -5.41
C ALA A 57 -3.23 -6.64 -6.32
N ASN A 58 -4.41 -6.28 -5.84
CA ASN A 58 -5.41 -5.58 -6.64
C ASN A 58 -4.98 -4.14 -6.91
N LEU A 59 -5.18 -3.71 -8.16
CA LEU A 59 -4.95 -2.33 -8.60
C LEU A 59 -6.13 -1.41 -8.31
N GLN A 60 -7.25 -1.97 -7.84
CA GLN A 60 -8.46 -1.24 -7.47
C GLN A 60 -8.88 -1.69 -6.07
N VAL A 61 -8.97 -0.72 -5.15
CA VAL A 61 -9.36 -0.98 -3.75
C VAL A 61 -10.55 -0.10 -3.40
N PRO A 62 -11.71 -0.71 -3.04
CA PRO A 62 -12.80 0.03 -2.46
C PRO A 62 -12.48 0.40 -1.01
N PHE A 63 -12.64 1.68 -0.68
CA PHE A 63 -12.72 2.17 0.70
C PHE A 63 -14.18 2.50 1.01
N GLU A 64 -14.78 1.67 1.84
CA GLU A 64 -16.16 1.82 2.31
C GLU A 64 -16.21 2.55 3.64
N GLY A 65 -17.30 3.28 3.90
CA GLY A 65 -17.51 3.97 5.18
C GLY A 65 -16.50 5.08 5.49
N VAL A 66 -15.80 5.62 4.49
CA VAL A 66 -14.92 6.79 4.67
C VAL A 66 -15.78 8.00 5.08
N PRO A 67 -15.53 8.64 6.24
CA PRO A 67 -16.28 9.81 6.67
C PRO A 67 -16.24 10.95 5.64
N ALA A 68 -17.21 11.86 5.65
CA ALA A 68 -17.13 13.05 4.82
C ALA A 68 -15.94 13.94 5.26
N GLY A 69 -15.15 14.44 4.31
CA GLY A 69 -13.96 15.24 4.60
C GLY A 69 -12.78 14.98 3.67
N SER A 70 -11.65 15.62 3.95
CA SER A 70 -10.40 15.43 3.21
C SER A 70 -9.66 14.21 3.75
N HIS A 71 -9.20 13.35 2.84
CA HIS A 71 -8.47 12.13 3.15
C HIS A 71 -7.28 11.97 2.21
N THR A 72 -6.29 11.24 2.67
CA THR A 72 -5.10 10.91 1.88
C THR A 72 -4.92 9.41 1.81
N VAL A 73 -4.68 8.91 0.60
CA VAL A 73 -4.23 7.54 0.38
C VAL A 73 -2.81 7.56 -0.16
N THR A 74 -1.92 6.89 0.55
CA THR A 74 -0.58 6.56 0.05
C THR A 74 -0.56 5.11 -0.38
N VAL A 75 0.04 4.82 -1.53
CA VAL A 75 0.24 3.45 -2.03
C VAL A 75 1.73 3.19 -2.12
N MET A 76 2.21 2.05 -1.64
CA MET A 76 3.61 1.64 -1.81
C MET A 76 3.73 0.18 -2.22
N LEU A 77 4.86 -0.16 -2.84
CA LEU A 77 5.24 -1.53 -3.20
C LEU A 77 6.17 -2.14 -2.16
N SER A 78 5.92 -3.38 -1.75
CA SER A 78 6.84 -4.17 -0.92
C SER A 78 7.02 -5.59 -1.45
N GLY A 79 8.08 -6.27 -0.98
CA GLY A 79 8.21 -7.73 -1.11
C GLY A 79 7.35 -8.50 -0.10
N SER A 80 7.52 -9.83 -0.04
CA SER A 80 6.76 -10.71 0.87
C SER A 80 7.02 -10.47 2.35
N ASN A 81 8.14 -9.83 2.68
CA ASN A 81 8.50 -9.45 4.05
C ASN A 81 7.87 -8.11 4.50
N HIS A 82 6.96 -7.54 3.70
CA HIS A 82 6.33 -6.24 3.94
C HIS A 82 7.31 -5.06 4.03
N ILE A 83 8.54 -5.21 3.53
CA ILE A 83 9.53 -4.13 3.48
C ILE A 83 9.56 -3.55 2.06
N THR A 84 9.64 -2.22 1.98
CA THR A 84 9.70 -1.49 0.71
C THR A 84 10.84 -1.98 -0.19
N VAL A 85 10.64 -1.85 -1.50
CA VAL A 85 11.69 -2.10 -2.50
C VAL A 85 12.77 -1.01 -2.47
N THR A 86 13.92 -1.29 -3.11
CA THR A 86 15.02 -0.32 -3.23
C THR A 86 15.30 -0.02 -4.71
N PRO A 87 15.12 1.23 -5.19
CA PRO A 87 14.61 2.40 -4.45
C PRO A 87 13.13 2.26 -4.07
N PRO A 88 12.64 2.98 -3.02
CA PRO A 88 11.24 2.92 -2.62
C PRO A 88 10.33 3.36 -3.77
N LEU A 89 9.22 2.64 -3.94
CA LEU A 89 8.20 2.99 -4.92
C LEU A 89 6.88 3.29 -4.21
N SER A 90 6.40 4.52 -4.35
CA SER A 90 5.14 4.98 -3.77
C SER A 90 4.46 6.07 -4.60
N ALA A 91 3.16 6.24 -4.37
CA ALA A 91 2.35 7.33 -4.89
C ALA A 91 1.36 7.80 -3.82
N GLN A 92 0.94 9.06 -3.86
CA GLN A 92 -0.01 9.62 -2.91
C GLN A 92 -1.09 10.41 -3.65
N VAL A 93 -2.31 10.34 -3.13
CA VAL A 93 -3.43 11.15 -3.58
C VAL A 93 -4.22 11.67 -2.39
N THR A 94 -4.64 12.93 -2.46
CA THR A 94 -5.60 13.51 -1.53
C THR A 94 -6.92 13.72 -2.26
N PHE A 95 -8.02 13.37 -1.61
CA PHE A 95 -9.37 13.51 -2.14
C PHE A 95 -10.34 13.97 -1.05
N THR A 96 -11.54 14.38 -1.45
CA THR A 96 -12.61 14.71 -0.53
C THR A 96 -13.75 13.69 -0.66
N ALA A 97 -14.05 12.99 0.43
CA ALA A 97 -15.23 12.14 0.53
C ALA A 97 -16.47 12.99 0.82
N GLN A 98 -17.59 12.65 0.19
CA GLN A 98 -18.89 13.30 0.36
C GLN A 98 -19.87 12.38 1.08
#